data_AF-I3XR91-F1
#
_entry.id   AF-I3XR91-F1
#
_cell.length_a   1.000
_cell.length_b   1.000
_cell.length_c   1.000
_cell.angle_alpha   90.00
_cell.angle_beta   90.00
_cell.angle_gamma   90.00
#
_symmetry.space_group_name_H-M   'P 1'
#
loop_
_entity.id
_entity.type
_entity.pdbx_description
1 polymer ?
#
loop_
_entity_poly.entity_id
_entity_poly.type
_entity_poly.pdbx_seq_one_letter_code
_entity_poly.pdbx_strand_id
1 'polypeptide(L)'
;MKPMNILGMVLTILGILMFFWGLIAGFMYAQIKGVNAIIMIYSLFPLLLGPWLWLGETPGALKKFVEAKIEKSALEKARKGGT
;
A
#
# COMPACT_ATOMS: atom_id res chain seq x y z
N MET A 1 -2.17 -15.70 -22.27
CA MET A 1 -2.45 -14.98 -21.02
C MET A 1 -3.63 -14.05 -21.26
N LYS A 2 -4.59 -13.93 -20.34
CA LYS A 2 -5.71 -12.98 -20.51
C LYS A 2 -5.15 -11.54 -20.42
N PRO A 3 -5.58 -10.60 -21.29
CA PRO A 3 -5.10 -9.22 -21.27
C PRO A 3 -5.33 -8.53 -19.91
N MET A 4 -6.37 -8.93 -19.17
CA MET A 4 -6.64 -8.50 -17.78
C MET A 4 -5.51 -8.83 -16.81
N ASN A 5 -4.86 -9.99 -16.95
CA ASN A 5 -3.77 -10.39 -16.07
C ASN A 5 -2.52 -9.54 -16.30
N ILE A 6 -2.24 -9.19 -17.57
CA ILE A 6 -1.11 -8.35 -17.94
C ILE A 6 -1.34 -6.92 -17.43
N LEU A 7 -2.55 -6.39 -17.60
CA LEU A 7 -2.95 -5.09 -17.06
C LEU A 7 -2.82 -5.03 -15.53
N GLY A 8 -3.32 -6.05 -14.81
CA GLY A 8 -3.19 -6.12 -13.35
C GLY A 8 -1.74 -6.17 -12.89
N MET A 9 -0.89 -6.94 -13.58
CA MET A 9 0.53 -7.05 -13.28
C MET A 9 1.28 -5.72 -13.48
N VAL A 10 1.01 -5.02 -14.59
CA VAL A 10 1.58 -3.68 -14.87
C VAL A 10 1.11 -2.64 -13.85
N LEU A 11 -0.18 -2.65 -13.50
CA LEU A 11 -0.72 -1.78 -12.46
C LEU A 11 -0.05 -2.02 -11.11
N THR A 12 0.16 -3.30 -10.76
CA THR A 12 0.81 -3.68 -9.50
C THR A 12 2.24 -3.16 -9.44
N ILE A 13 3.02 -3.34 -10.51
CA ILE A 13 4.40 -2.89 -10.60
C ILE A 13 4.49 -1.36 -10.49
N LEU A 14 3.60 -0.64 -11.19
CA LEU A 14 3.50 0.82 -11.08
C LEU A 14 3.13 1.28 -9.66
N GLY A 15 2.18 0.60 -9.02
CA GLY A 15 1.79 0.91 -7.64
C GLY A 15 2.93 0.70 -6.66
N ILE A 16 3.66 -0.41 -6.76
CA ILE A 16 4.85 -0.70 -5.94
C ILE A 16 5.91 0.39 -6.14
N LEU A 17 6.22 0.74 -7.38
CA LEU A 17 7.21 1.78 -7.68
C LEU A 17 6.82 3.14 -7.09
N MET A 18 5.57 3.57 -7.26
CA MET A 18 5.10 4.85 -6.69
C MET A 18 5.08 4.83 -5.15
N PHE A 19 4.71 3.70 -4.55
CA PHE A 19 4.68 3.55 -3.10
C PHE A 19 6.08 3.63 -2.50
N PHE A 20 7.04 2.86 -3.04
CA PHE A 20 8.43 2.90 -2.59
C PHE A 20 9.08 4.26 -2.87
N TRP A 21 8.76 4.92 -3.99
CA TRP A 21 9.24 6.27 -4.26
C TRP A 21 8.76 7.27 -3.19
N GLY A 22 7.46 7.24 -2.84
CA GLY A 22 6.92 8.06 -1.77
C GLY A 22 7.55 7.76 -0.40
N LEU A 23 7.88 6.50 -0.13
CA LEU A 23 8.51 6.06 1.10
C LEU A 23 9.98 6.49 1.20
N ILE A 24 10.75 6.35 0.11
CA ILE A 24 12.14 6.80 0.01
C ILE A 24 12.21 8.33 0.12
N ALA A 25 11.34 9.06 -0.59
CA ALA A 25 11.24 10.51 -0.45
C ALA A 25 10.88 10.90 0.99
N GLY A 26 9.89 10.24 1.60
CA GLY A 26 9.53 10.47 3.00
C GLY A 26 10.68 10.21 3.97
N PHE A 27 11.52 9.22 3.70
CA PHE A 27 12.70 8.88 4.51
C PHE A 27 13.82 9.91 4.33
N MET A 28 14.11 10.35 3.09
CA MET A 28 15.13 11.37 2.81
C MET A 28 14.78 12.73 3.39
N TYR A 29 13.50 13.12 3.35
CA TYR A 29 13.05 14.42 3.83
C TYR A 29 12.57 14.40 5.30
N ALA A 30 12.68 13.25 5.98
CA ALA A 30 12.20 12.98 7.35
C ALA A 30 10.73 13.36 7.64
N GLN A 31 9.97 13.72 6.61
CA GLN A 31 8.58 14.15 6.68
C GLN A 31 7.85 13.76 5.39
N ILE A 32 6.70 13.09 5.53
CA ILE A 32 5.78 12.82 4.43
C ILE A 32 4.79 13.99 4.38
N LYS A 33 5.08 15.01 3.55
CA LYS A 33 4.23 16.19 3.37
C LYS A 33 3.98 16.52 1.90
N GLY A 34 2.85 17.16 1.63
CA GLY A 34 2.47 17.66 0.31
C GLY A 34 2.38 16.57 -0.75
N VAL A 35 3.04 16.78 -1.89
CA VAL A 35 3.00 15.92 -3.06
C VAL A 35 3.46 14.49 -2.76
N ASN A 36 4.41 14.29 -1.84
CA ASN A 36 4.89 12.95 -1.48
C ASN A 36 3.84 12.13 -0.70
N ALA A 37 3.05 12.79 0.15
CA ALA A 37 1.94 12.14 0.86
C ALA A 37 0.84 11.72 -0.11
N ILE A 38 0.54 12.59 -1.08
CA ILE A 38 -0.42 12.34 -2.15
C ILE A 38 0.06 11.14 -2.99
N ILE A 39 1.30 11.15 -3.49
CA ILE A 39 1.86 10.04 -4.27
C ILE A 39 1.77 8.72 -3.49
N MET A 40 2.08 8.73 -2.19
CA MET A 40 2.00 7.54 -1.36
C MET A 40 0.56 7.04 -1.17
N ILE A 41 -0.40 7.94 -0.95
CA ILE A 41 -1.83 7.57 -0.83
C ILE A 41 -2.38 7.06 -2.16
N TYR A 42 -2.10 7.76 -3.26
CA TYR A 42 -2.58 7.38 -4.59
C TYR A 42 -1.91 6.11 -5.11
N SER A 43 -0.68 5.80 -4.67
CA SER A 43 -0.01 4.54 -5.01
C SER A 43 -0.68 3.31 -4.39
N LEU A 44 -1.47 3.46 -3.32
CA LEU A 44 -2.23 2.34 -2.73
C LEU A 44 -3.30 1.80 -3.66
N PHE A 45 -3.92 2.66 -4.49
CA PHE A 45 -4.93 2.23 -5.46
C PHE A 45 -4.40 1.17 -6.43
N PRO A 46 -3.37 1.46 -7.25
CA PRO A 46 -2.81 0.47 -8.16
C PRO A 46 -2.16 -0.72 -7.44
N LEU A 47 -1.64 -0.52 -6.23
CA LEU A 47 -1.03 -1.58 -5.42
C LEU A 47 -2.09 -2.58 -4.89
N LEU A 48 -3.33 -2.14 -4.70
CA LEU A 48 -4.47 -2.99 -4.32
C LEU A 48 -5.26 -3.52 -5.52
N LEU A 49 -5.54 -2.66 -6.51
CA LEU A 49 -6.29 -3.00 -7.72
C LEU A 49 -5.50 -3.92 -8.65
N GLY A 50 -4.19 -3.73 -8.77
CA GLY A 50 -3.34 -4.52 -9.66
C GLY A 50 -3.40 -6.02 -9.34
N PRO A 51 -3.13 -6.44 -8.09
CA PRO A 51 -3.22 -7.84 -7.71
C PRO A 51 -4.65 -8.39 -7.80
N TRP A 52 -5.65 -7.57 -7.48
CA TRP A 52 -7.05 -7.96 -7.61
C TRP A 52 -7.45 -8.23 -9.07
N LEU A 53 -6.98 -7.41 -10.01
CA LEU A 53 -7.18 -7.61 -11.46
C LEU A 53 -6.32 -8.77 -12.02
N TRP A 54 -5.15 -9.01 -11.43
CA TRP A 54 -4.20 -10.03 -11.89
C TRP A 54 -4.58 -11.44 -11.44
N LEU A 55 -4.99 -11.59 -10.18
CA LEU A 55 -5.21 -12.88 -9.53
C LEU A 55 -6.68 -13.12 -9.18
N GLY A 56 -7.57 -12.11 -9.26
CA GLY A 56 -8.95 -12.20 -8.78
C GLY A 56 -9.07 -12.21 -7.25
N GLU A 57 -7.95 -12.46 -6.55
CA GLU A 57 -7.82 -12.51 -5.09
C GLU A 57 -6.72 -11.53 -4.65
N THR A 58 -6.95 -10.85 -3.53
CA THR A 58 -5.89 -10.04 -2.90
C THR A 58 -4.78 -10.98 -2.40
N PRO A 59 -3.49 -10.71 -2.67
CA PRO A 59 -2.39 -11.58 -2.25
C PRO A 59 -2.48 -11.85 -0.76
N GLY A 60 -2.46 -13.12 -0.35
CA GLY A 60 -2.60 -13.49 1.07
C GLY A 60 -1.55 -12.83 1.97
N ALA A 61 -0.37 -12.51 1.43
CA ALA A 61 0.66 -11.72 2.12
C ALA A 61 0.19 -10.29 2.45
N LEU A 62 -0.56 -9.65 1.55
CA LEU A 62 -1.10 -8.31 1.76
C LEU A 62 -2.24 -8.33 2.78
N LYS A 63 -3.10 -9.36 2.74
CA LYS A 63 -4.15 -9.57 3.75
C LYS A 63 -3.55 -9.70 5.15
N LYS A 64 -2.54 -10.54 5.30
CA LYS A 64 -1.78 -10.69 6.56
C LYS A 64 -1.09 -9.39 6.98
N PHE A 65 -0.55 -8.62 6.04
CA PHE A 65 0.10 -7.35 6.33
C PHE A 65 -0.90 -6.28 6.80
N VAL A 66 -2.09 -6.23 6.20
CA VAL A 66 -3.17 -5.33 6.60
C VAL A 66 -3.73 -5.73 7.97
N GLU A 67 -3.98 -7.02 8.20
CA GLU A 67 -4.39 -7.54 9.51
C GLU A 67 -3.35 -7.19 10.60
N ALA A 68 -2.06 -7.44 10.33
CA ALA A 68 -0.99 -7.07 11.25
C ALA A 68 -0.88 -5.55 11.49
N LYS A 69 -1.11 -4.72 10.46
CA LYS A 69 -1.09 -3.26 10.59
C LYS A 69 -2.30 -2.74 11.36
N ILE A 70 -3.47 -3.35 11.16
CA ILE A 70 -4.70 -3.02 11.91
C ILE A 70 -4.53 -3.41 13.37
N GLU A 71 -4.04 -4.62 13.67
CA GLU A 71 -3.77 -5.05 15.04
C GLU A 71 -2.77 -4.13 15.74
N LYS A 72 -1.67 -3.78 15.07
CA LYS A 72 -0.68 -2.86 15.63
C LYS A 72 -1.27 -1.47 15.89
N SER A 73 -2.09 -0.96 14.99
CA SER A 73 -2.75 0.35 15.13
C SER A 73 -3.85 0.34 16.20
N ALA A 74 -4.56 -0.78 16.36
CA ALA A 74 -5.54 -0.99 17.42
C ALA A 74 -4.87 -1.08 18.80
N LEU A 75 -3.76 -1.81 18.90
CA LEU A 75 -2.93 -1.87 20.10
C LEU A 75 -2.34 -0.50 20.49
N GLU A 76 -1.91 0.29 19.50
CA GLU A 76 -1.37 1.63 19.75
C GLU A 76 -2.47 2.62 20.21
N LYS A 77 -3.69 2.49 19.68
CA LYS A 77 -4.87 3.23 20.17
C LYS A 77 -5.29 2.81 21.58
N ALA A 78 -5.29 1.52 21.88
CA ALA A 78 -5.58 1.00 23.23
C ALA A 78 -4.58 1.52 24.26
N ARG A 79 -3.30 1.66 23.87
CA ARG A 79 -2.24 2.22 24.72
C ARG A 79 -2.34 3.73 24.93
N LYS A 80 -2.97 4.46 24.01
CA LYS A 80 -3.19 5.93 24.09
C LYS A 80 -4.52 6.33 24.72
N GLY A 81 -5.50 5.42 24.80
CA GLY A 81 -6.82 5.67 25.39
C GLY A 81 -6.99 5.17 26.83
N GLY A 82 -5.92 4.68 27.46
CA GLY A 82 -5.93 4.11 28.82
C GLY A 82 -5.43 5.06 29.90
N THR A 83 -6.01 6.26 29.99
CA THR A 83 -5.92 7.17 31.15
C THR A 83 -7.31 7.54 31.61
#